data_AF-A0A366I5T6-F1
#
_entry.id   AF-A0A366I5T6-F1
#
_cell.length_a   1.000
_cell.length_b   1.000
_cell.length_c   1.000
_cell.angle_alpha   90.00
_cell.angle_beta   90.00
_cell.angle_gamma   90.00
#
_symmetry.space_group_name_H-M   'P 1'
#
loop_
_entity.id
_entity.type
_entity.pdbx_description
1 polymer ?
#
loop_
_entity_poly.entity_id
_entity_poly.type
_entity_poly.pdbx_seq_one_letter_code
_entity_poly.pdbx_strand_id
1 'polypeptide(L)'
;MKVYFLSKKTMVIIAAILVVIILSLVFMTSKGEGLASVFNAQEKLLPIYSVDKEDKTIAISFDAAWGDEFTQEILDILKKEDIKTTFFLVGMWVDKYPEQVQAIADAGHEIGNHSSSHPDMTKLDKNKMKEELNSTNEKISKYKELDTFLFRPPFGAYNNDLIKTVEELGGYTIQWDVDSLDWKNEGAEQIVNRVVSNVKPGSIVLFHNNAEYTTQALPTIIKELKDQGYTIVPISELIYKENYTMDHTGKQIQNNVKN
;
A
#
# COMPACT_ATOMS: atom_id res chain seq x y z
N MET A 1 54.58 -15.15 -50.68
CA MET A 1 53.89 -14.05 -49.97
C MET A 1 52.63 -13.72 -50.76
N LYS A 2 51.42 -14.01 -50.25
CA LYS A 2 50.18 -13.67 -50.97
C LYS A 2 49.83 -12.21 -50.64
N VAL A 3 49.91 -11.34 -51.64
CA VAL A 3 49.54 -9.93 -51.54
C VAL A 3 48.07 -9.80 -51.94
N TYR A 4 47.21 -9.38 -51.02
CA TYR A 4 45.78 -9.18 -51.28
C TYR A 4 45.54 -7.72 -51.66
N PHE A 5 45.08 -7.48 -52.89
CA PHE A 5 44.68 -6.15 -53.36
C PHE A 5 43.20 -5.94 -53.07
N LEU A 6 42.89 -5.08 -52.10
CA LEU A 6 41.51 -4.67 -51.81
C LEU A 6 41.05 -3.64 -52.85
N SER A 7 39.89 -3.88 -53.45
CA SER A 7 39.30 -2.92 -54.38
C SER A 7 38.89 -1.63 -53.66
N LYS A 8 38.91 -0.49 -54.36
CA LYS A 8 38.48 0.80 -53.80
C LYS A 8 37.05 0.75 -53.24
N LYS A 9 36.16 -0.06 -53.85
CA LYS A 9 34.79 -0.29 -53.35
C LYS A 9 34.78 -1.08 -52.03
N THR A 10 35.61 -2.12 -51.93
CA THR A 10 35.75 -2.91 -50.70
C THR A 10 36.28 -2.07 -49.55
N MET A 11 37.27 -1.21 -49.81
CA MET A 11 37.80 -0.27 -48.82
C MET A 11 36.74 0.71 -48.31
N VAL A 12 35.89 1.24 -49.20
CA VAL A 12 34.78 2.14 -48.81
C VAL A 12 33.73 1.43 -47.96
N ILE A 13 33.38 0.18 -48.29
CA ILE A 13 32.42 -0.61 -47.51
C ILE A 13 32.98 -0.91 -46.11
N ILE A 14 34.25 -1.31 -46.00
CA ILE A 14 34.90 -1.55 -44.71
C ILE A 14 34.93 -0.27 -43.88
N ALA A 15 35.27 0.88 -44.48
CA ALA A 15 35.27 2.16 -43.79
C ALA A 15 33.86 2.55 -43.30
N ALA A 16 32.81 2.35 -44.10
CA ALA A 16 31.44 2.62 -43.70
C ALA A 16 30.99 1.73 -42.52
N ILE A 17 31.33 0.43 -42.55
CA ILE A 17 31.04 -0.50 -41.45
C ILE A 17 31.77 -0.07 -40.17
N LEU A 18 33.05 0.30 -40.28
CA LEU A 18 33.83 0.79 -39.15
C LEU A 18 33.21 2.07 -38.55
N VAL A 19 32.73 3.00 -39.39
CA VAL A 19 32.04 4.21 -38.92
C VAL A 19 30.75 3.86 -38.18
N VAL A 20 29.94 2.92 -38.68
CA VAL A 20 28.71 2.48 -37.99
C VAL A 20 29.03 1.80 -36.66
N ILE A 21 30.08 0.97 -36.61
CA ILE A 21 30.54 0.33 -35.36
C ILE A 21 31.02 1.38 -34.36
N ILE A 22 31.81 2.36 -34.80
CA ILE A 22 32.30 3.46 -33.95
C ILE A 22 31.12 4.31 -33.45
N LEU A 23 30.17 4.67 -34.30
CA LEU A 23 28.97 5.40 -33.91
C LEU A 23 28.12 4.62 -32.90
N SER A 24 28.01 3.30 -33.08
CA SER A 24 27.30 2.42 -32.14
C SER A 24 28.00 2.32 -30.79
N LEU A 25 29.34 2.23 -30.80
CA LEU A 25 30.17 2.24 -29.58
C LEU A 25 30.09 3.58 -28.85
N VAL A 26 30.15 4.70 -29.56
CA VAL A 26 29.98 6.05 -29.00
C VAL A 26 28.56 6.27 -28.46
N PHE A 27 27.56 5.69 -29.10
CA PHE A 27 26.18 5.70 -28.61
C PHE A 27 26.03 4.85 -27.34
N MET A 28 26.68 3.69 -27.27
CA MET A 28 26.71 2.84 -26.06
C MET A 28 27.44 3.50 -24.90
N THR A 29 28.57 4.17 -25.14
CA THR A 29 29.31 4.88 -24.07
C THR A 29 28.62 6.15 -23.60
N SER A 30 27.92 6.87 -24.49
CA SER A 30 27.17 8.09 -24.11
C SER A 30 25.84 7.79 -23.41
N LYS A 31 25.27 6.58 -23.56
CA LYS A 31 24.07 6.12 -22.83
C LYS A 31 24.36 5.09 -21.73
N GLY A 32 25.62 4.87 -21.36
CA GLY A 32 26.04 3.85 -20.39
C GLY A 32 25.28 3.94 -19.05
N GLU A 33 24.99 5.15 -18.59
CA GLU A 33 24.20 5.39 -17.37
C GLU A 33 22.71 5.03 -17.53
N GLY A 34 22.12 5.30 -18.70
CA GLY A 34 20.72 5.00 -19.00
C GLY A 34 20.46 3.52 -19.31
N LEU A 35 21.42 2.82 -19.90
CA LEU A 35 21.33 1.36 -20.06
C LEU A 35 21.56 0.65 -18.73
N ALA A 36 22.57 1.08 -17.96
CA ALA A 36 22.79 0.52 -16.63
C ALA A 36 21.61 0.77 -15.69
N SER A 37 20.91 1.90 -15.75
CA SER A 37 19.68 2.13 -14.98
C SER A 37 18.48 1.33 -15.48
N VAL A 38 18.42 0.97 -16.76
CA VAL A 38 17.40 0.06 -17.30
C VAL A 38 17.70 -1.40 -16.92
N PHE A 39 18.98 -1.78 -16.79
CA PHE A 39 19.40 -3.13 -16.35
C PHE A 39 19.53 -3.28 -14.83
N ASN A 40 19.76 -2.19 -14.09
CA ASN A 40 19.84 -2.12 -12.61
C ASN A 40 18.63 -1.41 -11.99
N ALA A 41 17.56 -1.14 -12.74
CA ALA A 41 16.28 -0.76 -12.15
C ALA A 41 15.82 -1.96 -11.33
N GLN A 42 16.13 -1.96 -10.04
CA GLN A 42 15.51 -2.87 -9.11
C GLN A 42 14.01 -2.71 -9.28
N GLU A 43 13.31 -3.81 -9.58
CA GLU A 43 11.86 -3.76 -9.76
C GLU A 43 11.24 -3.01 -8.58
N LYS A 44 10.41 -2.01 -8.91
CA LYS A 44 9.70 -1.25 -7.90
C LYS A 44 8.75 -2.21 -7.20
N LEU A 45 9.00 -2.46 -5.92
CA LEU A 45 8.09 -3.20 -5.08
C LEU A 45 6.87 -2.32 -4.81
N LEU A 46 5.70 -2.95 -4.77
CA LEU A 46 4.44 -2.28 -4.53
C LEU A 46 3.82 -2.81 -3.24
N PRO A 47 3.20 -1.94 -2.43
CA PRO A 47 2.31 -2.38 -1.37
C PRO A 47 1.00 -2.93 -1.96
N ILE A 48 0.19 -3.56 -1.11
CA ILE A 48 -1.11 -4.08 -1.49
C ILE A 48 -2.11 -2.93 -1.55
N TYR A 49 -2.59 -2.58 -2.75
CA TYR A 49 -3.59 -1.53 -2.97
C TYR A 49 -5.01 -2.10 -3.00
N SER A 50 -5.18 -3.29 -3.57
CA SER A 50 -6.46 -3.99 -3.70
C SER A 50 -6.23 -5.48 -3.96
N VAL A 51 -7.31 -6.25 -4.01
CA VAL A 51 -7.28 -7.69 -4.25
C VAL A 51 -8.16 -8.05 -5.44
N ASP A 52 -7.76 -9.02 -6.23
CA ASP A 52 -8.61 -9.61 -7.26
C ASP A 52 -9.56 -10.61 -6.60
N LYS A 53 -10.83 -10.19 -6.48
CA LYS A 53 -11.93 -10.95 -5.90
C LYS A 53 -13.06 -11.07 -6.91
N GLU A 54 -13.62 -12.26 -7.04
CA GLU A 54 -14.85 -12.48 -7.82
C GLU A 54 -16.09 -12.14 -7.00
N ASP A 55 -16.04 -12.35 -5.69
CA ASP A 55 -17.08 -11.98 -4.75
C ASP A 55 -16.99 -10.50 -4.36
N LYS A 56 -18.13 -9.90 -4.04
CA LYS A 56 -18.23 -8.48 -3.65
C LYS A 56 -17.73 -8.26 -2.22
N THR A 57 -16.49 -8.60 -1.94
CA THR A 57 -15.87 -8.40 -0.62
C THR A 57 -14.89 -7.24 -0.69
N ILE A 58 -14.94 -6.32 0.27
CA ILE A 58 -14.08 -5.14 0.37
C ILE A 58 -13.61 -4.94 1.81
N ALA A 59 -12.64 -4.05 2.02
CA ALA A 59 -12.27 -3.57 3.34
C ALA A 59 -12.45 -2.06 3.44
N ILE A 60 -13.04 -1.60 4.54
CA ILE A 60 -12.95 -0.20 4.98
C ILE A 60 -11.81 -0.14 6.01
N SER A 61 -11.13 0.98 6.15
CA SER A 61 -10.06 1.11 7.14
C SER A 61 -9.90 2.55 7.62
N PHE A 62 -9.36 2.72 8.83
CA PHE A 62 -9.22 4.02 9.48
C PHE A 62 -7.79 4.25 9.93
N ASP A 63 -7.19 5.37 9.52
CA ASP A 63 -5.89 5.81 10.04
C ASP A 63 -6.12 6.70 11.27
N ALA A 64 -5.40 6.42 12.36
CA ALA A 64 -5.48 7.16 13.62
C ALA A 64 -4.11 7.68 14.03
N ALA A 65 -3.91 8.99 13.85
CA ALA A 65 -2.61 9.65 14.06
C ALA A 65 -2.63 10.76 15.12
N TRP A 66 -3.71 11.54 15.21
CA TRP A 66 -3.68 12.82 15.96
C TRP A 66 -4.77 12.94 17.03
N GLY A 67 -6.03 12.84 16.62
CA GLY A 67 -7.20 13.01 17.47
C GLY A 67 -7.99 11.72 17.62
N ASP A 68 -8.91 11.68 18.58
CA ASP A 68 -9.79 10.54 18.86
C ASP A 68 -11.28 10.90 18.80
N GLU A 69 -11.61 12.12 18.37
CA GLU A 69 -12.89 12.80 18.54
C GLU A 69 -14.09 11.96 18.04
N PHE A 70 -13.91 11.23 16.95
CA PHE A 70 -14.96 10.41 16.34
C PHE A 70 -14.73 8.90 16.50
N THR A 71 -13.69 8.47 17.22
CA THR A 71 -13.34 7.05 17.34
C THR A 71 -14.47 6.25 17.95
N GLN A 72 -15.03 6.70 19.08
CA GLN A 72 -16.12 6.00 19.75
C GLN A 72 -17.40 5.96 18.90
N GLU A 73 -17.73 7.05 18.21
CA GLU A 73 -18.91 7.10 17.34
C GLU A 73 -18.75 6.17 16.12
N ILE A 74 -17.55 6.09 15.53
CA ILE A 74 -17.21 5.11 14.49
C ILE A 74 -17.41 3.69 15.02
N LEU A 75 -16.89 3.37 16.21
CA LEU A 75 -17.08 2.05 16.83
C LEU A 75 -18.56 1.71 17.05
N ASP A 76 -19.36 2.67 17.50
CA ASP A 76 -20.80 2.49 17.72
C ASP A 76 -21.54 2.21 16.40
N ILE A 77 -21.20 2.92 15.32
CA ILE A 77 -21.73 2.68 13.97
C ILE A 77 -21.35 1.27 13.50
N LEU A 78 -20.07 0.90 13.58
CA LEU A 78 -19.59 -0.42 13.14
C LEU A 78 -20.24 -1.55 13.93
N LYS A 79 -20.44 -1.37 15.25
CA LYS A 79 -21.13 -2.33 16.11
C LYS A 79 -22.59 -2.49 15.72
N LYS A 80 -23.30 -1.38 15.46
CA LYS A 80 -24.71 -1.41 15.02
C LYS A 80 -24.87 -2.16 13.70
N GLU A 81 -23.87 -2.04 12.83
CA GLU A 81 -23.85 -2.65 11.51
C GLU A 81 -23.24 -4.06 11.49
N ASP A 82 -22.79 -4.57 12.64
CA ASP A 82 -22.09 -5.86 12.82
C ASP A 82 -20.88 -6.03 11.88
N ILE A 83 -20.06 -4.97 11.78
CA ILE A 83 -18.87 -4.94 10.92
C ILE A 83 -17.61 -4.99 11.77
N LYS A 84 -16.66 -5.85 11.37
CA LYS A 84 -15.26 -5.78 11.80
C LYS A 84 -14.41 -5.18 10.68
N THR A 85 -13.38 -4.44 11.07
CA THR A 85 -12.62 -3.57 10.18
C THR A 85 -11.21 -3.38 10.72
N THR A 86 -10.37 -2.64 10.00
CA THR A 86 -8.96 -2.40 10.34
C THR A 86 -8.69 -0.94 10.72
N PHE A 87 -8.04 -0.73 11.87
CA PHE A 87 -7.54 0.58 12.31
C PHE A 87 -6.01 0.60 12.29
N PHE A 88 -5.39 1.51 11.54
CA PHE A 88 -3.94 1.72 11.54
C PHE A 88 -3.58 2.80 12.56
N LEU A 89 -2.85 2.41 13.60
CA LEU A 89 -2.58 3.28 14.74
C LEU A 89 -1.13 3.76 14.75
N VAL A 90 -0.94 5.06 14.94
CA VAL A 90 0.39 5.64 15.20
C VAL A 90 0.81 5.32 16.63
N GLY A 91 2.06 4.93 16.87
CA GLY A 91 2.55 4.58 18.20
C GLY A 91 2.41 5.70 19.24
N MET A 92 2.54 6.97 18.85
CA MET A 92 2.26 8.13 19.73
C MET A 92 0.77 8.28 20.05
N TRP A 93 -0.11 7.92 19.11
CA TRP A 93 -1.56 7.92 19.33
C TRP A 93 -1.96 6.83 20.32
N VAL A 94 -1.35 5.64 20.22
CA VAL A 94 -1.54 4.53 21.16
C VAL A 94 -1.16 4.93 22.59
N ASP A 95 -0.07 5.66 22.78
CA ASP A 95 0.34 6.14 24.11
C ASP A 95 -0.62 7.21 24.67
N LYS A 96 -1.17 8.06 23.79
CA LYS A 96 -2.03 9.17 24.16
C LYS A 96 -3.47 8.73 24.47
N TYR A 97 -3.97 7.73 23.75
CA TYR A 97 -5.36 7.28 23.83
C TYR A 97 -5.50 5.77 24.13
N PRO A 98 -4.89 5.26 25.21
CA PRO A 98 -4.89 3.83 25.50
C PRO A 98 -6.31 3.25 25.69
N GLU A 99 -7.25 4.05 26.22
CA GLU A 99 -8.65 3.63 26.37
C GLU A 99 -9.33 3.40 25.02
N GLN A 100 -9.03 4.21 24.00
CA GLN A 100 -9.57 4.05 22.65
C GLN A 100 -8.97 2.82 21.97
N VAL A 101 -7.67 2.58 22.16
CA VAL A 101 -7.01 1.37 21.65
C VAL A 101 -7.63 0.12 22.25
N GLN A 102 -7.88 0.13 23.56
CA GLN A 102 -8.58 -0.96 24.24
C GLN A 102 -10.01 -1.14 23.70
N ALA A 103 -10.76 -0.05 23.51
CA ALA A 103 -12.11 -0.12 22.94
C ALA A 103 -12.13 -0.71 21.52
N ILE A 104 -11.17 -0.34 20.66
CA ILE A 104 -10.99 -0.92 19.33
C ILE A 104 -10.72 -2.43 19.43
N ALA A 105 -9.82 -2.85 20.34
CA ALA A 105 -9.46 -4.24 20.54
C ALA A 105 -10.62 -5.08 21.11
N ASP A 106 -11.31 -4.59 22.14
CA ASP A 106 -12.45 -5.24 22.80
C ASP A 106 -13.66 -5.37 21.86
N ALA A 107 -13.83 -4.40 20.97
CA ALA A 107 -14.81 -4.48 19.89
C ALA A 107 -14.42 -5.49 18.80
N GLY A 108 -13.24 -6.12 18.88
CA GLY A 108 -12.80 -7.18 17.98
C GLY A 108 -12.27 -6.70 16.63
N HIS A 109 -12.00 -5.39 16.48
CA HIS A 109 -11.43 -4.86 15.25
C HIS A 109 -9.97 -5.29 15.07
N GLU A 110 -9.51 -5.31 13.82
CA GLU A 110 -8.10 -5.49 13.51
C GLU A 110 -7.34 -4.19 13.79
N ILE A 111 -6.13 -4.32 14.33
CA ILE A 111 -5.23 -3.19 14.61
C ILE A 111 -3.97 -3.37 13.77
N GLY A 112 -3.73 -2.40 12.89
CA GLY A 112 -2.53 -2.28 12.08
C GLY A 112 -1.57 -1.20 12.62
N ASN A 113 -0.35 -1.24 12.12
CA ASN A 113 0.75 -0.33 12.45
C ASN A 113 0.77 0.87 11.49
N HIS A 114 0.88 2.09 12.03
CA HIS A 114 1.01 3.31 11.23
C HIS A 114 2.28 4.11 11.56
N SER A 115 3.38 3.42 11.88
CA SER A 115 4.64 3.96 12.44
C SER A 115 4.49 4.53 13.85
N SER A 116 5.61 4.83 14.52
CA SER A 116 5.60 5.31 15.90
C SER A 116 5.35 6.81 15.97
N SER A 117 6.01 7.59 15.13
CA SER A 117 6.02 9.06 15.17
C SER A 117 5.41 9.73 13.92
N HIS A 118 4.85 8.94 13.00
CA HIS A 118 4.31 9.39 11.72
C HIS A 118 5.33 10.14 10.81
N PRO A 119 6.59 9.66 10.68
CA PRO A 119 7.57 10.29 9.80
C PRO A 119 7.33 9.91 8.33
N ASP A 120 7.95 10.64 7.41
CA ASP A 120 8.14 10.15 6.05
C ASP A 120 9.17 9.01 6.07
N MET A 121 8.66 7.78 6.09
CA MET A 121 9.46 6.56 6.22
C MET A 121 10.49 6.40 5.09
N THR A 122 10.27 7.01 3.93
CA THR A 122 11.18 6.91 2.78
C THR A 122 12.50 7.66 2.98
N LYS A 123 12.54 8.57 3.96
CA LYS A 123 13.73 9.37 4.31
C LYS A 123 14.56 8.74 5.43
N LEU A 124 14.10 7.63 5.99
CA LEU A 124 14.77 6.92 7.07
C LEU A 124 15.75 5.89 6.52
N ASP A 125 16.80 5.61 7.29
CA ASP A 125 17.59 4.41 7.08
C ASP A 125 16.84 3.18 7.62
N LYS A 126 17.30 1.98 7.22
CA LYS A 126 16.68 0.72 7.60
C LYS A 126 16.56 0.50 9.11
N ASN A 127 17.53 0.97 9.91
CA ASN A 127 17.49 0.78 11.37
C ASN A 127 16.38 1.64 11.98
N LYS A 128 16.26 2.90 11.54
CA LYS A 128 15.17 3.79 11.97
C LYS A 128 13.80 3.31 11.50
N MET A 129 13.70 2.75 10.29
CA MET A 129 12.46 2.10 9.84
C MET A 129 12.05 0.96 10.80
N LYS A 130 13.01 0.10 11.17
CA LYS A 130 12.75 -1.00 12.13
C LYS A 130 12.36 -0.48 13.51
N GLU A 131 12.99 0.60 13.98
CA GLU A 131 12.65 1.25 15.26
C GLU A 131 11.20 1.75 15.26
N GLU A 132 10.78 2.50 14.23
CA GLU A 132 9.42 3.00 14.07
C GLU A 132 8.37 1.89 14.02
N LEU A 133 8.68 0.80 13.30
CA LEU A 133 7.81 -0.38 13.16
C LEU A 133 7.71 -1.17 14.47
N ASN A 134 8.85 -1.55 15.06
CA ASN A 134 8.90 -2.40 16.25
C ASN A 134 8.32 -1.70 17.48
N SER A 135 8.66 -0.42 17.70
CA SER A 135 8.10 0.37 18.81
C SER A 135 6.56 0.35 18.79
N THR A 136 5.97 0.48 17.61
CA THR A 136 4.51 0.49 17.44
C THR A 136 3.93 -0.91 17.60
N ASN A 137 4.57 -1.94 17.04
CA ASN A 137 4.16 -3.34 17.21
C ASN A 137 4.18 -3.75 18.69
N GLU A 138 5.23 -3.40 19.44
CA GLU A 138 5.35 -3.66 20.87
C GLU A 138 4.21 -3.01 21.66
N LYS A 139 3.83 -1.78 21.30
CA LYS A 139 2.69 -1.09 21.93
C LYS A 139 1.35 -1.76 21.62
N ILE A 140 1.11 -2.11 20.36
CA ILE A 140 -0.12 -2.79 19.92
C ILE A 140 -0.23 -4.18 20.56
N SER A 141 0.89 -4.91 20.70
CA SER A 141 0.92 -6.27 21.25
C SER A 141 0.38 -6.39 22.67
N LYS A 142 0.31 -5.27 23.41
CA LYS A 142 -0.29 -5.21 24.75
C LYS A 142 -1.82 -5.36 24.73
N TYR A 143 -2.45 -5.07 23.60
CA TYR A 143 -3.91 -5.08 23.42
C TYR A 143 -4.37 -6.27 22.57
N LYS A 144 -3.55 -6.69 21.61
CA LYS A 144 -3.88 -7.79 20.68
C LYS A 144 -2.61 -8.48 20.21
N GLU A 145 -2.61 -9.81 20.22
CA GLU A 145 -1.48 -10.61 19.74
C GLU A 145 -1.22 -10.35 18.25
N LEU A 146 0.06 -10.26 17.87
CA LEU A 146 0.53 -9.98 16.52
C LEU A 146 1.45 -11.11 16.04
N ASP A 147 0.90 -12.13 15.38
CA ASP A 147 1.72 -13.14 14.67
C ASP A 147 2.28 -12.58 13.36
N THR A 148 1.49 -11.74 12.70
CA THR A 148 1.83 -10.94 11.53
C THR A 148 1.14 -9.59 11.69
N PHE A 149 1.69 -8.53 11.12
CA PHE A 149 1.11 -7.20 11.22
C PHE A 149 0.89 -6.56 9.85
N LEU A 150 -0.19 -5.78 9.74
CA LEU A 150 -0.41 -4.91 8.62
C LEU A 150 0.23 -3.56 8.92
N PHE A 151 0.95 -3.00 7.96
CA PHE A 151 1.55 -1.68 8.07
C PHE A 151 1.07 -0.78 6.94
N ARG A 152 0.59 0.41 7.27
CA ARG A 152 0.33 1.46 6.30
C ARG A 152 1.37 2.57 6.48
N PRO A 153 2.10 2.97 5.42
CA PRO A 153 3.08 4.04 5.55
C PRO A 153 2.39 5.41 5.71
N PRO A 154 2.87 6.27 6.64
CA PRO A 154 2.44 7.66 6.71
C PRO A 154 2.49 8.35 5.34
N PHE A 155 1.48 9.19 5.06
CA PHE A 155 1.32 9.92 3.80
C PHE A 155 1.22 9.05 2.54
N GLY A 156 1.10 7.72 2.69
CA GLY A 156 1.22 6.79 1.58
C GLY A 156 2.62 6.73 0.95
N ALA A 157 3.66 7.23 1.64
CA ALA A 157 5.02 7.33 1.10
C ALA A 157 5.81 6.03 1.32
N TYR A 158 6.27 5.38 0.24
CA TYR A 158 7.04 4.15 0.32
C TYR A 158 8.17 4.08 -0.73
N ASN A 159 9.14 3.22 -0.45
CA ASN A 159 10.20 2.80 -1.37
C ASN A 159 10.48 1.30 -1.16
N ASN A 160 11.36 0.73 -1.99
CA ASN A 160 11.70 -0.69 -1.92
C ASN A 160 12.32 -1.09 -0.57
N ASP A 161 13.10 -0.20 0.05
CA ASP A 161 13.74 -0.48 1.33
C ASP A 161 12.72 -0.60 2.46
N LEU A 162 11.68 0.25 2.45
CA LEU A 162 10.59 0.18 3.40
C LEU A 162 9.80 -1.12 3.26
N ILE A 163 9.39 -1.47 2.04
CA ILE A 163 8.59 -2.70 1.79
C ILE A 163 9.36 -3.93 2.26
N LYS A 164 10.64 -4.05 1.86
CA LYS A 164 11.49 -5.15 2.32
C LYS A 164 11.68 -5.17 3.83
N THR A 165 11.79 -4.00 4.45
CA THR A 165 11.95 -3.91 5.91
C THR A 165 10.70 -4.41 6.63
N VAL A 166 9.51 -4.10 6.11
CA VAL A 166 8.23 -4.60 6.63
C VAL A 166 8.13 -6.13 6.44
N GLU A 167 8.47 -6.63 5.25
CA GLU A 167 8.48 -8.07 4.94
C GLU A 167 9.48 -8.85 5.81
N GLU A 168 10.68 -8.31 6.04
CA GLU A 168 11.70 -8.89 6.93
C GLU A 168 11.22 -9.02 8.39
N LEU A 169 10.31 -8.16 8.82
CA LEU A 169 9.69 -8.21 10.13
C LEU A 169 8.41 -9.07 10.16
N GLY A 170 8.06 -9.72 9.05
CA GLY A 170 6.88 -10.57 8.94
C GLY A 170 5.57 -9.81 8.74
N GLY A 171 5.63 -8.55 8.30
CA GLY A 171 4.45 -7.72 8.04
C GLY A 171 4.10 -7.60 6.55
N TYR A 172 2.92 -7.02 6.30
CA TYR A 172 2.44 -6.69 4.96
C TYR A 172 2.26 -5.17 4.82
N THR A 173 2.79 -4.58 3.74
CA THR A 173 2.60 -3.15 3.47
C THR A 173 1.29 -2.93 2.72
N ILE A 174 0.40 -2.12 3.30
CA ILE A 174 -0.97 -1.88 2.83
C ILE A 174 -1.15 -0.43 2.39
N GLN A 175 -1.87 -0.23 1.29
CA GLN A 175 -2.35 1.05 0.77
C GLN A 175 -3.88 1.02 0.66
N TRP A 176 -4.43 1.81 -0.26
CA TRP A 176 -5.85 1.87 -0.60
C TRP A 176 -5.99 2.21 -2.09
N ASP A 177 -6.96 1.60 -2.77
CA ASP A 177 -7.34 2.00 -4.13
C ASP A 177 -8.49 3.03 -4.13
N VAL A 178 -9.25 3.13 -3.03
CA VAL A 178 -10.32 4.12 -2.86
C VAL A 178 -10.02 5.03 -1.68
N ASP A 179 -9.83 6.32 -1.95
CA ASP A 179 -9.63 7.35 -0.94
C ASP A 179 -10.95 8.09 -0.69
N SER A 180 -11.41 8.14 0.57
CA SER A 180 -12.59 8.93 0.94
C SER A 180 -12.36 10.42 0.82
N LEU A 181 -11.10 10.88 0.92
CA LEU A 181 -10.70 12.28 1.07
C LEU A 181 -11.47 13.00 2.19
N ASP A 182 -11.85 12.28 3.23
CA ASP A 182 -12.62 12.80 4.37
C ASP A 182 -11.91 13.95 5.10
N TRP A 183 -10.57 13.94 5.13
CA TRP A 183 -9.72 15.01 5.67
C TRP A 183 -9.85 16.36 4.93
N LYS A 184 -10.47 16.41 3.74
CA LYS A 184 -10.69 17.67 3.02
C LYS A 184 -11.90 18.48 3.51
N ASN A 185 -12.74 17.91 4.37
CA ASN A 185 -13.94 18.56 4.90
C ASN A 185 -14.90 19.09 3.82
N GLU A 186 -15.08 18.34 2.73
CA GLU A 186 -15.96 18.70 1.60
C GLU A 186 -17.44 18.40 1.85
N GLY A 187 -17.78 17.75 2.97
CA GLY A 187 -19.14 17.33 3.33
C GLY A 187 -19.39 15.82 3.19
N ALA A 188 -20.37 15.33 3.92
CA ALA A 188 -20.67 13.89 4.00
C ALA A 188 -21.12 13.30 2.65
N GLU A 189 -21.95 14.02 1.88
CA GLU A 189 -22.48 13.54 0.59
C GLU A 189 -21.36 13.32 -0.45
N GLN A 190 -20.34 14.18 -0.44
CA GLN A 190 -19.17 14.09 -1.32
C GLN A 190 -18.36 12.84 -0.99
N ILE A 191 -18.20 12.53 0.31
CA ILE A 191 -17.55 11.31 0.78
C ILE A 191 -18.33 10.07 0.34
N VAL A 192 -19.66 10.06 0.54
CA VAL A 192 -20.55 8.97 0.10
C VAL A 192 -20.40 8.72 -1.40
N ASN A 193 -20.61 9.75 -2.21
CA ASN A 193 -20.55 9.65 -3.66
C ASN A 193 -19.19 9.14 -4.15
N ARG A 194 -18.09 9.64 -3.57
CA ARG A 194 -16.74 9.22 -3.93
C ARG A 194 -16.50 7.75 -3.62
N VAL A 195 -16.85 7.30 -2.42
CA VAL A 195 -16.59 5.91 -2.01
C VAL A 195 -17.47 4.96 -2.80
N VAL A 196 -18.80 5.17 -2.79
CA VAL A 196 -19.75 4.23 -3.39
C VAL A 196 -19.56 4.07 -4.90
N SER A 197 -19.19 5.14 -5.61
CA SER A 197 -18.97 5.08 -7.06
C SER A 197 -17.65 4.45 -7.49
N ASN A 198 -16.65 4.36 -6.61
CA ASN A 198 -15.31 3.91 -6.97
C ASN A 198 -14.95 2.50 -6.44
N VAL A 199 -15.67 2.00 -5.42
CA VAL A 199 -15.45 0.65 -4.90
C VAL A 199 -15.71 -0.43 -5.95
N LYS A 200 -14.91 -1.48 -5.86
CA LYS A 200 -14.99 -2.69 -6.69
C LYS A 200 -14.76 -3.90 -5.78
N PRO A 201 -15.11 -5.12 -6.22
CA PRO A 201 -14.63 -6.33 -5.55
C PRO A 201 -13.14 -6.27 -5.26
N GLY A 202 -12.79 -6.45 -3.97
CA GLY A 202 -11.42 -6.42 -3.47
C GLY A 202 -10.83 -5.05 -3.16
N SER A 203 -11.61 -3.97 -3.22
CA SER A 203 -11.15 -2.64 -2.84
C SER A 203 -10.80 -2.52 -1.34
N ILE A 204 -9.80 -1.70 -1.04
CA ILE A 204 -9.42 -1.22 0.29
C ILE A 204 -9.71 0.27 0.34
N VAL A 205 -10.58 0.69 1.26
CA VAL A 205 -11.04 2.08 1.39
C VAL A 205 -10.35 2.76 2.58
N LEU A 206 -9.81 3.96 2.38
CA LEU A 206 -9.18 4.78 3.42
C LEU A 206 -10.16 5.81 4.01
N PHE A 207 -10.19 5.90 5.33
CA PHE A 207 -10.75 6.97 6.15
C PHE A 207 -9.80 7.35 7.28
N HIS A 208 -10.13 8.41 8.01
CA HIS A 208 -9.46 8.85 9.21
C HIS A 208 -10.42 8.87 10.39
N ASN A 209 -9.93 8.52 11.59
CA ASN A 209 -10.74 8.44 12.81
C ASN A 209 -11.15 9.80 13.40
N ASN A 210 -10.61 10.90 12.87
CA ASN A 210 -10.81 12.26 13.37
C ASN A 210 -11.35 13.23 12.30
N ALA A 211 -11.81 12.73 11.15
CA ALA A 211 -12.37 13.54 10.08
C ALA A 211 -13.85 13.91 10.35
N GLU A 212 -14.17 15.19 10.23
CA GLU A 212 -15.43 15.82 10.69
C GLU A 212 -16.71 15.17 10.14
N TYR A 213 -16.70 14.76 8.87
CA TYR A 213 -17.87 14.24 8.18
C TYR A 213 -17.90 12.70 8.08
N THR A 214 -16.90 12.01 8.62
CA THR A 214 -16.79 10.54 8.49
C THR A 214 -17.94 9.83 9.19
N THR A 215 -18.31 10.21 10.41
CA THR A 215 -19.43 9.59 11.14
C THR A 215 -20.79 9.87 10.51
N GLN A 216 -20.92 10.98 9.78
CA GLN A 216 -22.13 11.33 9.04
C GLN A 216 -22.25 10.53 7.73
N ALA A 217 -21.13 10.30 7.03
CA ALA A 217 -21.10 9.59 5.75
C ALA A 217 -21.16 8.07 5.91
N LEU A 218 -20.49 7.54 6.94
CA LEU A 218 -20.25 6.10 7.10
C LEU A 218 -21.54 5.24 7.14
N PRO A 219 -22.63 5.63 7.83
CA PRO A 219 -23.86 4.84 7.83
C PRO A 219 -24.49 4.70 6.43
N THR A 220 -24.49 5.78 5.64
CA THR A 220 -25.03 5.77 4.27
C THR A 220 -24.17 4.91 3.37
N ILE A 221 -22.84 5.04 3.47
CA ILE A 221 -21.89 4.22 2.71
C ILE A 221 -22.10 2.74 3.00
N ILE A 222 -22.12 2.34 4.28
CA ILE A 222 -22.31 0.95 4.67
C ILE A 222 -23.64 0.42 4.11
N LYS A 223 -24.72 1.18 4.26
CA LYS A 223 -26.03 0.81 3.76
C LYS A 223 -26.01 0.60 2.23
N GLU A 224 -25.52 1.57 1.47
CA GLU A 224 -25.51 1.49 0.00
C GLU A 224 -24.62 0.34 -0.51
N LEU A 225 -23.48 0.10 0.13
CA LEU A 225 -22.60 -1.01 -0.22
C LEU A 225 -23.26 -2.36 0.08
N LYS A 226 -23.89 -2.52 1.24
CA LYS A 226 -24.65 -3.74 1.59
C LYS A 226 -25.82 -3.95 0.62
N ASP A 227 -26.56 -2.89 0.27
CA ASP A 227 -27.67 -2.96 -0.71
C ASP A 227 -27.18 -3.39 -2.11
N GLN A 228 -25.94 -3.05 -2.46
CA GLN A 228 -25.28 -3.52 -3.69
C GLN A 228 -24.71 -4.94 -3.58
N GLY A 229 -24.83 -5.57 -2.41
CA GLY A 229 -24.36 -6.93 -2.15
C GLY A 229 -22.90 -7.03 -1.71
N TYR A 230 -22.29 -5.93 -1.24
CA TYR A 230 -20.94 -5.96 -0.70
C TYR A 230 -20.89 -6.50 0.73
N THR A 231 -19.84 -7.26 1.04
CA THR A 231 -19.44 -7.64 2.40
C THR A 231 -18.20 -6.85 2.78
N ILE A 232 -18.17 -6.33 4.01
CA ILE A 232 -17.03 -5.57 4.55
C ILE A 232 -16.32 -6.44 5.57
N VAL A 233 -15.02 -6.64 5.36
CA VAL A 233 -14.16 -7.48 6.22
C VAL A 233 -12.90 -6.72 6.64
N PRO A 234 -12.21 -7.13 7.72
CA PRO A 234 -10.86 -6.70 8.01
C PRO A 234 -9.90 -6.97 6.84
N ILE A 235 -8.87 -6.13 6.68
CA ILE A 235 -7.93 -6.25 5.55
C ILE A 235 -7.21 -7.60 5.54
N SER A 236 -6.87 -8.18 6.70
CA SER A 236 -6.23 -9.51 6.71
C SER A 236 -7.10 -10.66 6.23
N GLU A 237 -8.43 -10.49 6.23
CA GLU A 237 -9.38 -11.44 5.63
C GLU A 237 -9.56 -11.20 4.13
N LEU A 238 -9.33 -9.97 3.68
CA LEU A 238 -9.40 -9.60 2.27
C LEU A 238 -8.17 -10.09 1.48
N ILE A 239 -6.97 -9.86 2.00
CA ILE A 239 -5.69 -10.08 1.30
C ILE A 239 -5.29 -11.56 1.22
N TYR A 240 -4.52 -11.89 0.19
CA TYR A 240 -3.84 -13.18 0.11
C TYR A 240 -2.51 -13.10 0.88
N LYS A 241 -2.28 -14.03 1.79
CA LYS A 241 -1.02 -14.12 2.56
C LYS A 241 0.04 -14.98 1.86
N GLU A 242 -0.41 -15.89 1.01
CA GLU A 242 0.41 -16.83 0.26
C GLU A 242 -0.14 -17.02 -1.16
N ASN A 243 0.67 -17.58 -2.05
CA ASN A 243 0.26 -18.01 -3.39
C ASN A 243 -0.44 -16.92 -4.21
N TYR A 244 0.07 -15.69 -4.17
CA TYR A 244 -0.41 -14.58 -5.01
C TYR A 244 0.73 -14.00 -5.85
N THR A 245 0.36 -13.28 -6.89
CA THR A 245 1.22 -12.32 -7.60
C THR A 245 0.64 -10.92 -7.44
N MET A 246 1.43 -9.88 -7.67
CA MET A 246 0.93 -8.50 -7.74
C MET A 246 1.08 -7.97 -9.16
N ASP A 247 0.06 -7.30 -9.66
CA ASP A 247 0.17 -6.56 -10.91
C ASP A 247 0.88 -5.21 -10.72
N HIS A 248 1.06 -4.47 -11.81
CA HIS A 248 1.71 -3.16 -11.82
C HIS A 248 0.95 -2.05 -11.07
N THR A 249 -0.27 -2.31 -10.61
CA THR A 249 -1.08 -1.40 -9.79
C THR A 249 -1.02 -1.74 -8.29
N GLY A 250 -0.36 -2.85 -7.93
CA GLY A 250 -0.35 -3.38 -6.57
C GLY A 250 -1.63 -4.14 -6.22
N LYS A 251 -2.38 -4.61 -7.23
CA LYS A 251 -3.50 -5.53 -7.04
C LYS A 251 -2.99 -6.94 -6.85
N GLN A 252 -3.39 -7.61 -5.77
CA GLN A 252 -3.07 -9.03 -5.58
C GLN A 252 -3.94 -9.91 -6.48
N ILE A 253 -3.33 -10.89 -7.16
CA ILE A 253 -4.01 -11.89 -7.98
C ILE A 253 -3.67 -13.26 -7.41
N GLN A 254 -4.68 -14.06 -7.08
CA GLN A 254 -4.45 -15.40 -6.56
C GLN A 254 -3.85 -16.29 -7.66
N ASN A 255 -2.73 -16.93 -7.35
CA ASN A 255 -2.14 -17.91 -8.25
C ASN A 255 -2.94 -19.21 -8.11
N ASN A 256 -3.62 -19.63 -9.17
CA ASN A 256 -4.23 -20.95 -9.18
C ASN A 256 -3.14 -22.01 -9.02
N VAL A 257 -3.22 -22.80 -7.96
CA VAL A 257 -2.41 -24.02 -7.84
C VAL A 257 -2.84 -24.90 -8.99
N LYS A 258 -1.96 -25.11 -9.98
CA LYS A 258 -2.15 -26.17 -10.95
C LYS A 258 -2.08 -27.48 -10.16
N ASN A 259 -3.24 -28.09 -9.91
CA ASN A 259 -3.34 -29.48 -9.45
C ASN A 259 -2.65 -30.42 -10.45
#